data_AF-A0A101V4A1-F1
#
_entry.id   AF-A0A101V4A1-F1
#
_cell.length_a   1.000
_cell.length_b   1.000
_cell.length_c   1.000
_cell.angle_alpha   90.00
_cell.angle_beta   90.00
_cell.angle_gamma   90.00
#
_symmetry.space_group_name_H-M   'P 1'
#
loop_
_entity.id
_entity.type
_entity.pdbx_description
1 polymer ?
#
loop_
_entity_poly.entity_id
_entity_poly.type
_entity_poly.pdbx_seq_one_letter_code
_entity_poly.pdbx_strand_id
1 'polypeptide(L)'
;MDLHHRYPKVGFATRAMPPAVYAGITRRVERVQREIADMDRREWFRLHYGSERHRNRSELSEILARCKAELRGYPHYPWRTPRLGTSRNVCTRLMCCGYQHPKAEYMVAFLEREEHDAFRRAVFNERAHEGDVLGRLIREYLLGKGCGDDGAA
;
A
#
# COMPACT_ATOMS: atom_id res chain seq x y z
N MET A 1 -17.87 10.37 -33.97
CA MET A 1 -17.28 9.79 -35.19
C MET A 1 -17.25 8.28 -35.02
N ASP A 2 -17.88 7.59 -35.95
CA ASP A 2 -18.33 6.21 -35.81
C ASP A 2 -17.18 5.20 -35.98
N LEU A 3 -17.06 4.23 -35.07
CA LEU A 3 -16.00 3.21 -35.08
C LEU A 3 -15.98 2.38 -36.37
N HIS A 4 -17.14 2.30 -37.04
CA HIS A 4 -17.32 1.66 -38.34
C HIS A 4 -16.48 2.27 -39.47
N HIS A 5 -16.17 3.57 -39.41
CA HIS A 5 -15.31 4.22 -40.41
C HIS A 5 -13.84 3.86 -40.26
N ARG A 6 -13.38 3.52 -39.04
CA ARG A 6 -11.96 3.30 -38.75
C ARG A 6 -11.51 1.86 -39.01
N TYR A 7 -12.43 0.88 -38.95
CA TYR A 7 -12.11 -0.55 -39.13
C TYR A 7 -13.17 -1.30 -39.96
N PRO A 8 -13.26 -1.06 -41.28
CA PRO A 8 -14.32 -1.61 -42.14
C PRO A 8 -14.17 -3.11 -42.45
N LYS A 9 -13.00 -3.72 -42.20
CA LYS A 9 -12.69 -5.12 -42.58
C LYS A 9 -12.82 -6.15 -41.44
N VAL A 10 -13.14 -5.73 -40.22
CA VAL A 10 -13.35 -6.68 -39.11
C VAL A 10 -14.80 -7.13 -39.17
N GLY A 11 -15.02 -8.39 -39.56
CA GLY A 11 -16.35 -9.00 -39.64
C GLY A 11 -16.98 -9.10 -38.25
N PHE A 12 -17.70 -8.07 -37.82
CA PHE A 12 -18.53 -8.11 -36.63
C PHE A 12 -19.85 -8.82 -36.98
N ALA A 13 -19.78 -10.15 -37.07
CA ALA A 13 -20.96 -11.00 -37.25
C ALA A 13 -21.82 -11.01 -35.96
N THR A 14 -23.10 -10.65 -36.11
CA THR A 14 -24.30 -11.03 -35.33
C THR A 14 -24.36 -10.90 -33.80
N ARG A 15 -23.31 -10.43 -33.10
CA ARG A 15 -23.35 -10.05 -31.67
C ARG A 15 -22.64 -8.73 -31.42
N ALA A 16 -23.09 -7.66 -32.09
CA ALA A 16 -22.54 -6.33 -31.88
C ALA A 16 -22.78 -5.89 -30.42
N MET A 17 -21.73 -5.92 -29.60
CA MET A 17 -21.77 -5.36 -28.25
C MET A 17 -22.08 -3.87 -28.35
N PRO A 18 -22.96 -3.32 -27.50
CA PRO A 18 -23.26 -1.90 -27.51
C PRO A 18 -21.98 -1.06 -27.38
N PRO A 19 -21.84 0.06 -28.10
CA PRO A 19 -20.64 0.91 -28.03
C PRO A 19 -20.26 1.34 -26.60
N ALA A 20 -21.24 1.49 -25.70
CA ALA A 20 -21.02 1.75 -24.28
C ALA A 20 -20.24 0.61 -23.57
N VAL A 21 -20.52 -0.65 -23.94
CA VAL A 21 -19.80 -1.83 -23.44
C VAL A 21 -18.36 -1.83 -23.95
N TYR A 22 -18.15 -1.52 -25.24
CA TYR A 22 -16.81 -1.40 -25.82
C TYR A 22 -16.00 -0.29 -25.14
N ALA A 23 -16.56 0.91 -25.02
CA ALA A 23 -15.91 2.04 -24.33
C ALA A 23 -15.60 1.70 -22.87
N GLY A 24 -16.51 0.99 -22.18
CA GLY A 24 -16.28 0.50 -20.82
C GLY A 24 -15.18 -0.54 -20.71
N ILE A 25 -14.97 -1.38 -21.73
CA ILE A 25 -13.83 -2.31 -21.80
C ILE A 25 -12.54 -1.54 -22.02
N THR A 26 -12.48 -0.63 -23.01
CA THR A 26 -11.30 0.18 -23.31
C THR A 26 -10.83 0.96 -22.09
N ARG A 27 -11.74 1.67 -21.40
CA ARG A 27 -11.40 2.41 -20.17
C ARG A 27 -10.85 1.50 -19.07
N ARG A 28 -11.38 0.28 -18.92
CA ARG A 28 -10.88 -0.70 -17.95
C ARG A 28 -9.49 -1.18 -18.32
N VAL A 29 -9.24 -1.47 -19.59
CA VAL A 29 -7.91 -1.88 -20.09
C VAL A 29 -6.90 -0.75 -19.91
N GLU A 30 -7.22 0.48 -20.30
CA GLU A 30 -6.34 1.65 -20.12
C GLU A 30 -6.04 1.92 -18.63
N ARG A 31 -7.04 1.76 -17.75
CA ARG A 31 -6.82 1.87 -16.31
C ARG A 31 -5.85 0.78 -15.82
N VAL A 32 -6.08 -0.47 -16.21
CA VAL A 32 -5.19 -1.59 -15.85
C VAL A 32 -3.78 -1.37 -16.41
N GLN A 33 -3.65 -0.89 -17.64
CA GLN A 33 -2.35 -0.57 -18.24
C GLN A 33 -1.61 0.53 -17.47
N ARG A 34 -2.31 1.59 -17.05
CA ARG A 34 -1.73 2.62 -16.18
C ARG A 34 -1.30 2.07 -14.82
N GLU A 35 -2.12 1.21 -14.22
CA GLU A 35 -1.79 0.53 -12.97
C GLU A 35 -0.58 -0.41 -13.12
N ILE A 36 -0.40 -1.05 -14.29
CA ILE A 36 0.78 -1.85 -14.63
C ILE A 36 1.98 -0.95 -14.92
N ALA A 37 1.78 0.24 -15.50
CA ALA A 37 2.86 1.19 -15.77
C ALA A 37 3.41 1.85 -14.49
N ASP A 38 2.67 1.82 -13.39
CA ASP A 38 3.11 2.31 -12.09
C ASP A 38 4.28 1.46 -11.56
N MET A 39 5.49 2.00 -11.73
CA MET A 39 6.74 1.35 -11.32
C MET A 39 6.79 1.10 -9.81
N ASP A 40 6.27 2.05 -9.05
CA ASP A 40 6.26 2.04 -7.59
C ASP A 40 5.36 0.92 -7.06
N ARG A 41 4.20 0.75 -7.68
CA ARG A 41 3.29 -0.36 -7.43
C ARG A 41 3.91 -1.69 -7.81
N ARG A 42 4.48 -1.80 -9.02
CA ARG A 42 5.12 -3.04 -9.49
C ARG A 42 6.25 -3.49 -8.58
N GLU A 43 7.08 -2.55 -8.14
CA GLU A 43 8.17 -2.84 -7.22
C GLU A 43 7.65 -3.34 -5.88
N TRP A 44 6.59 -2.74 -5.33
CA TRP A 44 5.97 -3.22 -4.10
C TRP A 44 5.51 -4.68 -4.24
N PHE A 45 4.77 -5.01 -5.31
CA PHE A 45 4.34 -6.40 -5.55
C PHE A 45 5.52 -7.35 -5.74
N ARG A 46 6.58 -6.93 -6.45
CA ARG A 46 7.78 -7.74 -6.64
C ARG A 46 8.48 -8.04 -5.30
N LEU A 47 8.59 -7.05 -4.42
CA LEU A 47 9.28 -7.19 -3.14
C LEU A 47 8.48 -8.05 -2.13
N HIS A 48 7.15 -7.98 -2.18
CA HIS A 48 6.28 -8.70 -1.24
C HIS A 48 5.85 -10.09 -1.70
N TYR A 49 5.64 -10.26 -3.00
CA TYR A 49 5.04 -11.46 -3.57
C TYR A 49 5.86 -12.05 -4.73
N GLY A 50 7.01 -11.46 -5.09
CA GLY A 50 7.80 -11.91 -6.25
C GLY A 50 8.48 -13.27 -6.08
N SER A 51 8.62 -13.75 -4.84
CA SER A 51 9.12 -15.09 -4.53
C SER A 51 8.02 -16.16 -4.48
N GLU A 52 6.74 -15.75 -4.46
CA GLU A 52 5.60 -16.67 -4.40
C GLU A 52 5.51 -17.48 -5.69
N ARG A 53 5.34 -18.79 -5.54
CA ARG A 53 5.12 -19.71 -6.66
C ARG A 53 3.76 -20.36 -6.50
N HIS A 54 3.03 -20.49 -7.60
CA HIS A 54 1.76 -21.21 -7.64
C HIS A 54 1.81 -22.28 -8.73
N ARG A 55 1.24 -23.45 -8.45
CA ARG A 55 1.13 -24.58 -9.38
C ARG A 55 -0.25 -24.64 -10.03
N ASN A 56 -1.27 -24.13 -9.36
CA ASN A 56 -2.65 -24.17 -9.81
C ASN A 56 -3.40 -22.86 -9.50
N ARG A 57 -4.64 -22.75 -9.99
CA ARG A 57 -5.47 -21.55 -9.83
C ARG A 57 -5.94 -21.31 -8.39
N SER A 58 -6.07 -22.36 -7.59
CA SER A 58 -6.50 -22.25 -6.19
C SER A 58 -5.41 -21.59 -5.36
N GLU A 59 -4.16 -22.05 -5.49
CA GLU A 59 -2.98 -21.45 -4.84
C GLU A 59 -2.82 -19.97 -5.23
N LEU A 60 -2.98 -19.64 -6.51
CA LEU A 60 -2.98 -18.24 -6.96
C LEU A 60 -4.08 -17.42 -6.28
N SER A 61 -5.28 -17.99 -6.13
CA SER A 61 -6.40 -17.32 -5.47
C SER A 61 -6.15 -17.06 -3.99
N GLU A 62 -5.48 -17.98 -3.30
CA GLU A 62 -5.05 -17.81 -1.91
C GLU A 62 -4.01 -16.69 -1.75
N ILE A 63 -3.00 -16.65 -2.63
CA ILE A 63 -2.01 -15.56 -2.65
C ILE A 63 -2.70 -14.21 -2.87
N LEU A 64 -3.62 -14.13 -3.82
CA LEU A 64 -4.40 -12.92 -4.09
C LEU A 64 -5.31 -12.54 -2.93
N ALA A 65 -5.88 -13.50 -2.21
CA ALA A 65 -6.70 -13.25 -1.03
C ALA A 65 -5.86 -12.65 0.11
N ARG A 66 -4.68 -13.23 0.39
CA ARG A 66 -3.72 -12.70 1.37
C ARG A 66 -3.29 -11.28 1.01
N CYS A 67 -2.96 -11.05 -0.25
CA CYS A 67 -2.61 -9.72 -0.75
C CYS A 67 -3.73 -8.70 -0.55
N LYS A 68 -4.97 -9.05 -0.88
CA LYS A 68 -6.12 -8.17 -0.65
C LYS A 68 -6.34 -7.89 0.84
N ALA A 69 -6.14 -8.87 1.70
CA ALA A 69 -6.26 -8.71 3.14
C ALA A 69 -5.19 -7.74 3.68
N GLU A 70 -3.93 -7.90 3.25
CA GLU A 70 -2.84 -7.00 3.61
C GLU A 70 -3.12 -5.57 3.13
N LEU A 71 -3.56 -5.40 1.88
CA LEU A 71 -3.87 -4.09 1.31
C LEU A 71 -5.01 -3.36 2.01
N ARG A 72 -5.96 -4.09 2.61
CA ARG A 72 -7.05 -3.51 3.43
C ARG A 72 -6.56 -2.99 4.78
N GLY A 73 -5.45 -3.53 5.28
CA GLY A 73 -4.86 -3.09 6.54
C GLY A 73 -4.19 -1.72 6.45
N TYR A 74 -3.80 -1.28 5.26
CA TYR A 74 -3.15 0.01 5.08
C TYR A 74 -4.17 1.15 4.92
N PRO A 75 -3.94 2.31 5.56
CA PRO A 75 -4.82 3.48 5.43
C PRO A 75 -4.79 4.12 4.02
N HIS A 76 -3.76 3.84 3.24
CA HIS A 76 -3.68 4.14 1.82
C HIS A 76 -2.73 3.16 1.12
N TYR A 77 -2.70 3.17 -0.22
CA TYR A 77 -1.85 2.24 -0.96
C TYR A 77 -0.36 2.41 -0.59
N PRO A 78 0.35 1.33 -0.20
CA PRO A 78 1.74 1.40 0.26
C PRO A 78 2.67 2.06 -0.75
N TRP A 79 2.47 1.82 -2.05
CA TRP A 79 3.32 2.40 -3.10
C TRP A 79 3.16 3.92 -3.29
N ARG A 80 2.24 4.57 -2.58
CA ARG A 80 2.13 6.04 -2.56
C ARG A 80 2.92 6.68 -1.41
N THR A 81 3.45 5.89 -0.49
CA THR A 81 4.16 6.42 0.68
C THR A 81 5.63 6.64 0.36
N PRO A 82 6.31 7.61 1.00
CA PRO A 82 7.74 7.80 0.83
C PRO A 82 8.53 6.51 1.07
N ARG A 83 9.61 6.36 0.28
CA ARG A 83 10.64 5.36 0.52
C ARG A 83 11.67 5.93 1.48
N LEU A 84 12.17 5.11 2.38
CA LEU A 84 13.16 5.48 3.39
C LEU A 84 14.60 5.17 2.97
N GLY A 85 14.77 4.56 1.80
CA GLY A 85 16.05 4.16 1.24
C GLY A 85 15.87 3.30 0.00
N THR A 86 16.97 2.86 -0.61
CA THR A 86 16.96 1.94 -1.76
C THR A 86 17.36 0.54 -1.33
N SER A 87 16.49 -0.44 -1.56
CA SER A 87 16.82 -1.87 -1.41
C SER A 87 16.26 -2.65 -2.58
N ARG A 88 17.02 -3.62 -3.08
CA ARG A 88 16.59 -4.49 -4.19
C ARG A 88 15.75 -5.67 -3.72
N ASN A 89 15.86 -6.02 -2.44
CA ASN A 89 15.36 -7.26 -1.86
C ASN A 89 14.32 -7.05 -0.76
N VAL A 90 14.27 -5.86 -0.16
CA VAL A 90 13.37 -5.54 0.96
C VAL A 90 12.61 -4.27 0.65
N CYS A 91 11.32 -4.22 1.00
CA CYS A 91 10.55 -2.99 0.91
C CYS A 91 11.09 -1.99 1.94
N THR A 92 11.31 -0.74 1.52
CA THR A 92 11.80 0.34 2.38
C THR A 92 10.75 1.43 2.56
N ARG A 93 9.49 1.13 2.24
CA ARG A 93 8.41 2.12 2.36
C ARG A 93 8.00 2.27 3.80
N LEU A 94 7.90 3.51 4.26
CA LEU A 94 7.66 3.86 5.67
C LEU A 94 6.44 3.14 6.26
N MET A 95 5.34 3.12 5.51
CA MET A 95 4.09 2.51 5.96
C MET A 95 4.14 0.98 6.08
N CYS A 96 5.08 0.34 5.41
CA CYS A 96 5.08 -1.10 5.23
C CYS A 96 6.25 -1.78 5.96
N CYS A 97 7.42 -1.17 5.88
CA CYS A 97 8.64 -1.65 6.51
C CYS A 97 9.39 -0.49 7.17
N GLY A 98 8.65 0.39 7.87
CA GLY A 98 9.23 1.54 8.57
C GLY A 98 10.32 1.17 9.57
N TYR A 99 10.28 -0.05 10.12
CA TYR A 99 11.33 -0.60 10.97
C TYR A 99 12.71 -0.74 10.29
N GLN A 100 12.76 -0.69 8.95
CA GLN A 100 14.01 -0.67 8.18
C GLN A 100 14.61 0.74 8.04
N HIS A 101 14.02 1.76 8.68
CA HIS A 101 14.56 3.12 8.66
C HIS A 101 15.96 3.14 9.29
N PRO A 102 16.94 3.89 8.73
CA PRO A 102 18.29 3.97 9.32
C PRO A 102 18.32 4.54 10.75
N LYS A 103 17.29 5.26 11.16
CA LYS A 103 17.10 5.77 12.53
C LYS A 103 15.98 5.03 13.29
N ALA A 104 15.47 3.90 12.77
CA ALA A 104 14.51 3.10 13.52
C ALA A 104 15.26 2.35 14.62
N GLU A 105 14.71 2.42 15.82
CA GLU A 105 15.13 1.61 16.95
C GLU A 105 13.98 0.69 17.35
N TYR A 106 14.31 -0.56 17.67
CA TYR A 106 13.30 -1.51 18.14
C TYR A 106 12.94 -1.19 19.58
N MET A 107 11.65 -0.92 19.82
CA MET A 107 11.11 -0.64 21.14
C MET A 107 9.85 -1.47 21.38
N VAL A 108 9.68 -1.92 22.61
CA VAL A 108 8.48 -2.65 23.06
C VAL A 108 7.72 -1.76 24.03
N ALA A 109 6.43 -1.54 23.75
CA ALA A 109 5.49 -0.89 24.65
C ALA A 109 4.59 -1.94 25.30
N PHE A 110 4.41 -1.83 26.62
CA PHE A 110 3.42 -2.63 27.34
C PHE A 110 2.08 -1.90 27.25
N LEU A 111 1.11 -2.51 26.57
CA LEU A 111 -0.24 -2.00 26.36
C LEU A 111 -1.22 -3.14 26.59
N GLU A 112 -2.37 -2.83 27.19
CA GLU A 112 -3.51 -3.74 27.17
C GLU A 112 -4.01 -3.91 25.74
N ARG A 113 -4.71 -5.02 25.48
CA ARG A 113 -5.17 -5.36 24.12
C ARG A 113 -6.07 -4.26 23.53
N GLU A 114 -6.96 -3.71 24.35
CA GLU A 114 -7.89 -2.66 23.96
C GLU A 114 -7.18 -1.35 23.61
N GLU A 115 -6.10 -1.03 24.34
CA GLU A 115 -5.26 0.15 24.09
C GLU A 115 -4.49 0.01 22.79
N HIS A 116 -3.93 -1.17 22.53
CA HIS A 116 -3.25 -1.47 21.29
C HIS A 116 -4.21 -1.37 20.09
N ASP A 117 -5.42 -1.92 20.18
CA ASP A 117 -6.42 -1.82 19.11
C ASP A 117 -6.90 -0.36 18.92
N ALA A 118 -7.06 0.41 20.01
CA ALA A 118 -7.38 1.83 19.94
C ALA A 118 -6.27 2.64 19.26
N PHE A 119 -5.01 2.38 19.61
CA PHE A 119 -3.85 3.00 19.00
C PHE A 119 -3.79 2.72 17.50
N ARG A 120 -3.95 1.46 17.08
CA ARG A 120 -3.96 1.09 15.65
C ARG A 120 -5.07 1.79 14.87
N ARG A 121 -6.27 1.90 15.46
CA ARG A 121 -7.38 2.66 14.85
C ARG A 121 -7.06 4.15 14.73
N ALA A 122 -6.46 4.76 15.75
CA ALA A 122 -6.07 6.17 15.72
C ALA A 122 -5.01 6.44 14.64
N VAL A 123 -3.96 5.62 14.60
CA VAL A 123 -2.89 5.69 13.58
C VAL A 123 -3.48 5.54 12.17
N PHE A 124 -4.40 4.60 11.97
CA PHE A 124 -5.09 4.40 10.71
C PHE A 124 -5.90 5.64 10.29
N ASN A 125 -6.64 6.25 11.22
CA ASN A 125 -7.43 7.45 10.97
C ASN A 125 -6.55 8.67 10.64
N GLU A 126 -5.39 8.79 11.29
CA GLU A 126 -4.37 9.79 10.99
C GLU A 126 -3.62 9.52 9.69
N ARG A 127 -3.82 8.34 9.08
CA ARG A 127 -3.10 7.86 7.90
C ARG A 127 -1.57 7.84 8.09
N ALA A 128 -1.13 7.58 9.31
CA ALA A 128 0.27 7.52 9.70
C ALA A 128 0.77 6.07 9.82
N HIS A 129 2.09 5.88 9.93
CA HIS A 129 2.67 4.61 10.35
C HIS A 129 2.76 4.58 11.89
N GLU A 130 2.56 3.41 12.50
CA GLU A 130 2.55 3.23 13.96
C GLU A 130 3.85 3.77 14.61
N GLY A 131 5.00 3.48 13.99
CA GLY A 131 6.30 3.98 14.45
C GLY A 131 6.46 5.51 14.40
N ASP A 132 5.80 6.19 13.46
CA ASP A 132 5.86 7.66 13.38
C ASP A 132 5.10 8.30 14.53
N VAL A 133 3.91 7.75 14.81
CA VAL A 133 3.07 8.19 15.93
C VAL A 133 3.76 7.89 17.25
N LEU A 134 4.32 6.69 17.43
CA LEU A 134 5.08 6.35 18.63
C LEU A 134 6.28 7.28 18.82
N GLY A 135 7.05 7.56 17.75
CA GLY A 135 8.17 8.49 17.81
C GLY A 135 7.75 9.91 18.16
N ARG A 136 6.57 10.37 17.71
CA ARG A 136 5.99 11.66 18.10
C ARG A 136 5.64 11.70 19.59
N LEU A 137 4.95 10.66 20.10
CA LEU A 137 4.60 10.54 21.52
C LEU A 137 5.84 10.54 22.43
N ILE A 138 6.91 9.83 22.03
CA ILE A 138 8.18 9.82 22.76
C ILE A 138 8.79 11.24 22.80
N ARG A 139 8.83 11.96 21.67
CA ARG A 139 9.35 13.33 21.63
C ARG A 139 8.53 14.28 22.49
N GLU A 140 7.21 14.18 22.45
CA GLU A 140 6.31 14.98 23.30
C GLU A 140 6.57 14.73 24.79
N TYR A 141 6.72 13.46 25.19
CA TYR A 141 7.09 13.09 26.55
C TYR A 141 8.44 13.67 26.99
N LEU A 142 9.46 13.61 26.13
CA LEU A 142 10.78 14.17 26.40
C LEU A 142 10.77 15.70 26.50
N LEU A 143 10.00 16.38 25.63
CA LEU A 143 9.83 17.83 25.68
C LEU A 143 9.11 18.28 26.95
N GLY A 144 8.10 17.53 27.38
CA GLY A 144 7.39 17.77 28.65
C GLY A 144 8.31 17.64 29.88
N LYS A 145 9.33 16.77 29.81
CA LYS A 145 10.37 16.64 30.84
C LYS A 145 11.42 17.74 30.78
N GLY A 146 11.80 18.19 29.59
CA GLY A 146 12.78 19.27 29.39
C GLY A 146 12.37 20.64 29.95
N CYS A 147 11.07 20.86 30.20
CA CYS A 147 10.58 22.07 30.89
C CYS A 147 10.59 21.97 32.42
N GLY A 148 10.98 20.83 33.01
CA GLY A 148 10.89 20.57 34.45
C GLY A 148 12.22 20.41 35.19
N ASP A 149 13.34 20.18 34.49
CA ASP A 149 14.62 19.76 35.11
C ASP A 149 15.78 20.77 34.97
N ASP A 150 15.53 22.02 34.60
CA ASP A 150 16.51 23.12 34.73
C ASP A 150 16.38 23.85 36.10
N GLY A 151 16.01 23.12 37.15
CA GLY A 151 15.59 23.68 38.43
C GLY A 151 15.84 22.81 39.65
N ALA A 152 17.02 22.23 39.78
CA ALA A 152 17.52 21.79 41.08
C ALA A 152 19.05 21.95 41.13
N ALA A 153 19.45 22.99 41.85
CA ALA A 153 20.82 23.27 42.27
C ALA A 153 21.30 22.30 43.35
#